data_AF-A0A3D8GRY7-F1
#
_entry.id   AF-A0A3D8GRY7-F1
#
_cell.length_a   1.000
_cell.length_b   1.000
_cell.length_c   1.000
_cell.angle_alpha   90.00
_cell.angle_beta   90.00
_cell.angle_gamma   90.00
#
_symmetry.space_group_name_H-M   'P 1'
#
loop_
_entity.id
_entity.type
_entity.pdbx_description
1 polymer ?
#
loop_
_entity_poly.entity_id
_entity_poly.type
_entity_poly.pdbx_seq_one_letter_code
_entity_poly.pdbx_strand_id
1 'polypeptide(L)'
;MKISTVAIKHETPIETLHRYQRSFLVHSFLYYKLDESIISDKDYDTRCRVMNGIMHNYPDLAEISDYCELCKPCAATGSGYYIKDYPPETIERAFQLLFQIKKPNMSYSQFVSKWGYQVIG
;
A
#
# COMPACT_ATOMS: atom_id res chain seq x y z
N MET A 1 -3.59 16.84 37.89
CA MET A 1 -3.64 15.70 36.95
C MET A 1 -4.22 16.21 35.63
N LYS A 2 -3.37 16.51 34.64
CA LYS A 2 -3.84 16.95 33.31
C LYS A 2 -4.19 15.71 32.52
N ILE A 3 -5.48 15.50 32.26
CA ILE A 3 -5.93 14.45 31.35
C ILE A 3 -5.65 15.00 29.95
N SER A 4 -4.58 14.52 29.33
CA SER A 4 -4.28 14.82 27.93
C SER A 4 -5.32 14.11 27.08
N THR A 5 -6.36 14.84 26.67
CA THR A 5 -7.34 14.35 25.70
C THR A 5 -6.62 14.17 24.36
N VAL A 6 -6.26 12.93 24.04
CA VAL A 6 -5.83 12.55 22.70
C VAL A 6 -7.02 12.83 21.78
N ALA A 7 -6.92 13.88 20.96
CA ALA A 7 -7.88 14.13 19.91
C ALA A 7 -7.78 12.98 18.90
N ILE A 8 -8.71 12.02 18.98
CA ILE A 8 -8.89 11.01 17.93
C ILE A 8 -9.45 11.78 16.74
N LYS A 9 -8.59 12.18 15.81
CA LYS A 9 -9.00 12.77 14.53
C LYS A 9 -9.93 11.76 13.85
N HIS A 10 -11.18 12.15 13.58
CA HIS A 10 -12.02 11.39 12.66
C HIS A 10 -11.36 11.46 11.28
N GLU A 11 -10.91 10.32 10.77
CA GLU A 11 -10.33 10.24 9.44
C GLU A 11 -11.40 10.50 8.39
N THR A 12 -11.10 11.37 7.44
CA THR A 12 -11.98 11.67 6.32
C THR A 12 -11.98 10.51 5.30
N PRO A 13 -13.06 10.33 4.50
CA PRO A 13 -13.11 9.28 3.49
C PRO A 13 -11.91 9.30 2.51
N ILE A 14 -11.40 10.49 2.17
CA ILE A 14 -10.25 10.65 1.28
C ILE A 14 -8.93 10.23 1.95
N GLU A 15 -8.72 10.55 3.23
CA GLU A 15 -7.56 10.07 3.99
C GLU A 15 -7.59 8.54 4.11
N THR A 16 -8.76 7.97 4.41
CA THR A 16 -8.98 6.52 4.45
C THR A 16 -8.69 5.89 3.08
N LEU A 17 -9.22 6.45 1.99
CA LEU A 17 -8.98 5.97 0.63
C LEU A 17 -7.50 5.95 0.30
N HIS A 18 -6.81 7.07 0.49
CA HIS A 18 -5.37 7.17 0.22
C HIS A 18 -4.56 6.15 1.01
N ARG A 19 -4.91 5.91 2.29
CA ARG A 19 -4.26 4.88 3.09
C ARG A 19 -4.45 3.49 2.51
N TYR A 20 -5.68 3.13 2.14
CA TYR A 20 -5.97 1.78 1.61
C TYR A 20 -5.45 1.57 0.19
N GLN A 21 -5.44 2.59 -0.68
CA GLN A 21 -4.80 2.51 -1.99
C GLN A 21 -3.29 2.26 -1.87
N ARG A 22 -2.59 3.07 -1.06
CA ARG A 22 -1.15 2.86 -0.82
C ARG A 22 -0.88 1.48 -0.22
N SER A 23 -1.75 1.03 0.69
CA SER A 23 -1.64 -0.32 1.27
C SER A 23 -1.83 -1.41 0.22
N PHE A 24 -2.85 -1.29 -0.64
CA PHE A 24 -3.11 -2.21 -1.74
C PHE A 24 -1.90 -2.29 -2.69
N LEU A 25 -1.36 -1.13 -3.10
CA LEU A 25 -0.20 -1.07 -4.00
C LEU A 25 1.05 -1.70 -3.37
N VAL A 26 1.37 -1.34 -2.12
CA VAL A 26 2.55 -1.88 -1.42
C VAL A 26 2.47 -3.40 -1.26
N HIS A 27 1.33 -3.94 -0.81
CA HIS A 27 1.20 -5.38 -0.61
C HIS A 27 1.09 -6.16 -1.92
N SER A 28 0.53 -5.56 -2.97
CA SER A 28 0.54 -6.15 -4.31
C SER A 28 1.96 -6.23 -4.87
N PHE A 29 2.78 -5.19 -4.69
CA PHE A 29 4.18 -5.22 -5.10
C PHE A 29 4.97 -6.28 -4.34
N LEU A 30 4.84 -6.32 -3.01
CA LEU A 30 5.49 -7.32 -2.16
C LEU A 30 5.16 -8.75 -2.64
N TYR A 31 3.88 -9.04 -2.84
CA TYR A 31 3.44 -10.37 -3.24
C TYR A 31 3.86 -10.72 -4.67
N TYR A 32 3.53 -9.89 -5.66
CA TYR A 32 3.70 -10.26 -7.08
C TYR A 32 5.10 -9.98 -7.64
N LYS A 33 5.88 -9.08 -7.04
CA LYS A 33 7.21 -8.71 -7.54
C LYS A 33 8.34 -9.25 -6.68
N LEU A 34 8.13 -9.36 -5.37
CA LEU A 34 9.18 -9.81 -4.46
C LEU A 34 8.97 -11.23 -3.92
N ASP A 35 7.81 -11.85 -4.19
CA ASP A 35 7.39 -13.14 -3.62
C ASP A 35 7.35 -13.10 -2.08
N GLU A 36 6.88 -11.98 -1.52
CA GLU A 36 6.85 -11.72 -0.09
C GLU A 36 5.43 -11.42 0.37
N SER A 37 4.99 -12.10 1.44
CA SER A 37 3.72 -11.84 2.10
C SER A 37 3.93 -11.47 3.57
N ILE A 38 3.52 -10.26 3.93
CA ILE A 38 3.67 -9.69 5.28
C ILE A 38 2.33 -9.43 5.99
N ILE A 39 1.21 -9.66 5.28
CA ILE A 39 -0.15 -9.62 5.84
C ILE A 39 -0.89 -10.87 5.35
N SER A 40 -1.94 -11.28 6.06
CA SER A 40 -2.77 -12.40 5.61
C SER A 40 -3.60 -12.03 4.39
N ASP A 41 -3.98 -13.03 3.58
CA ASP A 41 -4.92 -12.85 2.46
C ASP A 41 -6.22 -12.21 2.94
N LYS A 42 -6.71 -12.62 4.12
CA LYS A 42 -7.91 -12.04 4.75
C LYS A 42 -7.76 -10.53 5.02
N ASP A 43 -6.58 -10.10 5.48
CA ASP A 43 -6.31 -8.67 5.71
C ASP A 43 -6.21 -7.90 4.41
N TYR A 44 -5.59 -8.51 3.39
CA TYR A 44 -5.50 -7.94 2.04
C TYR A 44 -6.90 -7.76 1.43
N ASP A 45 -7.75 -8.80 1.47
CA ASP A 45 -9.13 -8.76 0.98
C ASP A 45 -9.98 -7.73 1.73
N THR A 46 -9.77 -7.60 3.04
CA THR A 46 -10.45 -6.59 3.85
C THR A 46 -10.06 -5.18 3.41
N ARG A 47 -8.77 -4.93 3.15
CA ARG A 47 -8.27 -3.65 2.64
C ARG A 47 -8.85 -3.33 1.26
N CYS A 48 -8.89 -4.32 0.36
CA CYS A 48 -9.49 -4.17 -0.97
C CYS A 48 -10.99 -3.83 -0.88
N ARG A 49 -11.74 -4.52 -0.02
CA ARG A 49 -13.16 -4.24 0.19
C ARG A 49 -13.42 -2.81 0.70
N VAL A 50 -12.62 -2.33 1.65
CA VAL A 50 -12.76 -0.95 2.15
C VAL A 50 -12.42 0.07 1.07
N MET A 51 -11.30 -0.12 0.35
CA MET A 51 -10.91 0.73 -0.77
C MET A 51 -12.00 0.80 -1.84
N ASN A 52 -12.46 -0.35 -2.33
CA ASN A 52 -13.48 -0.44 -3.38
C ASN A 52 -14.82 0.14 -2.90
N GLY A 53 -15.19 -0.06 -1.63
CA GLY A 53 -16.38 0.54 -1.05
C GLY A 53 -16.33 2.08 -1.06
N ILE A 54 -15.19 2.68 -0.73
CA ILE A 54 -15.04 4.14 -0.78
C ILE A 54 -15.04 4.64 -2.23
N MET A 55 -14.31 3.97 -3.13
CA MET A 55 -14.28 4.33 -4.55
C MET A 55 -15.66 4.24 -5.21
N HIS A 56 -16.49 3.29 -4.79
CA HIS A 56 -17.86 3.13 -5.27
C HIS A 56 -18.83 4.17 -4.69
N ASN A 57 -18.77 4.42 -3.38
CA ASN A 57 -19.71 5.31 -2.69
C ASN A 57 -19.37 6.81 -2.88
N TYR A 58 -18.12 7.12 -3.21
CA TYR A 58 -17.63 8.49 -3.39
C TYR A 58 -16.75 8.61 -4.64
N PRO A 59 -17.32 8.42 -5.85
CA PRO A 59 -16.55 8.43 -7.10
C PRO A 59 -15.80 9.75 -7.30
N ASP A 60 -16.44 10.90 -7.03
CA ASP A 60 -15.82 12.22 -7.14
C ASP A 60 -14.58 12.36 -6.24
N LEU A 61 -14.60 11.75 -5.04
CA LEU A 61 -13.42 11.74 -4.16
C LEU A 61 -12.35 10.80 -4.66
N ALA A 62 -12.75 9.67 -5.26
CA ALA A 62 -11.82 8.71 -5.82
C ALA A 62 -11.03 9.30 -6.98
N GLU A 63 -11.70 10.06 -7.86
CA GLU A 63 -11.07 10.72 -9.02
C GLU A 63 -9.98 11.73 -8.65
N ILE A 64 -10.01 12.29 -7.43
CA ILE A 64 -8.97 13.20 -6.92
C ILE A 64 -7.68 12.44 -6.56
N SER A 65 -7.74 11.13 -6.32
CA SER A 65 -6.58 10.33 -5.96
C SER A 65 -5.69 10.01 -7.16
N ASP A 66 -4.39 10.25 -7.01
CA ASP A 66 -3.35 9.88 -7.98
C ASP A 66 -3.31 8.36 -8.29
N TYR A 67 -3.89 7.53 -7.41
CA TYR A 67 -3.92 6.08 -7.56
C TYR A 67 -5.26 5.53 -8.06
N CYS A 68 -6.23 6.39 -8.38
CA CYS A 68 -7.58 5.97 -8.76
C CYS A 68 -7.57 4.96 -9.90
N GLU A 69 -7.01 5.35 -11.06
CA GLU A 69 -6.98 4.51 -12.26
C GLU A 69 -6.17 3.23 -12.04
N LEU A 70 -5.10 3.30 -11.24
CA LEU A 70 -4.29 2.12 -10.92
C LEU A 70 -5.02 1.14 -10.00
N CYS A 71 -5.92 1.61 -9.13
CA CYS A 71 -6.65 0.76 -8.19
C CYS A 71 -8.01 0.31 -8.70
N LYS A 72 -8.60 1.02 -9.68
CA LYS A 72 -9.93 0.77 -10.23
C LYS A 72 -10.18 -0.67 -10.68
N PRO A 73 -9.24 -1.38 -11.33
CA PRO A 73 -9.47 -2.77 -11.72
C PRO A 73 -9.60 -3.73 -10.52
N CYS A 74 -9.17 -3.35 -9.31
CA CYS A 74 -9.28 -4.16 -8.10
C CYS A 74 -10.72 -4.59 -7.80
N ALA A 75 -11.71 -3.75 -8.12
CA ALA A 75 -13.13 -4.07 -7.91
C ALA A 75 -13.58 -5.33 -8.68
N ALA A 76 -12.97 -5.60 -9.84
CA ALA A 76 -13.29 -6.77 -10.65
C ALA A 76 -12.34 -7.95 -10.37
N THR A 77 -11.06 -7.69 -10.08
CA THR A 77 -10.03 -8.73 -9.98
C THR A 77 -9.78 -9.23 -8.57
N GLY A 78 -10.11 -8.44 -7.54
CA GLY A 78 -9.76 -8.71 -6.14
C GLY A 78 -8.24 -8.81 -5.89
N SER A 79 -7.41 -8.40 -6.83
CA SER A 79 -5.97 -8.67 -6.81
C SER A 79 -5.18 -7.63 -7.59
N GLY A 80 -3.93 -7.39 -7.19
CA GLY A 80 -2.99 -6.48 -7.88
C GLY A 80 -2.16 -7.12 -9.00
N TYR A 81 -2.48 -8.33 -9.47
CA TYR A 81 -1.68 -9.05 -10.49
C TYR A 81 -1.56 -8.28 -11.83
N TYR A 82 -2.56 -7.48 -12.16
CA TYR A 82 -2.58 -6.67 -13.37
C TYR A 82 -1.56 -5.53 -13.35
N ILE A 83 -1.08 -5.12 -12.18
CA ILE A 83 -0.17 -3.98 -12.03
C ILE A 83 1.22 -4.41 -12.50
N LYS A 84 1.65 -3.86 -13.64
CA LYS A 84 2.97 -4.14 -14.21
C LYS A 84 4.00 -3.14 -13.70
N ASP A 85 3.64 -1.87 -13.72
CA ASP A 85 4.47 -0.74 -13.31
C ASP A 85 3.90 -0.12 -12.04
N TYR A 86 4.73 -0.05 -11.01
CA TYR A 86 4.36 0.51 -9.71
C TYR A 86 4.97 1.91 -9.55
N PRO A 87 4.27 2.84 -8.89
CA PRO A 87 4.83 4.15 -8.57
C PRO A 87 6.13 4.02 -7.74
N PRO A 88 7.17 4.83 -7.99
CA PRO A 88 8.45 4.75 -7.26
C PRO A 88 8.30 4.78 -5.75
N GLU A 89 7.40 5.61 -5.21
CA GLU A 89 7.12 5.72 -3.79
C GLU A 89 6.48 4.44 -3.20
N THR A 90 5.74 3.67 -4.02
CA THR A 90 5.23 2.35 -3.61
C THR A 90 6.37 1.35 -3.47
N ILE A 91 7.27 1.31 -4.47
CA ILE A 91 8.42 0.42 -4.50
C ILE A 91 9.33 0.71 -3.30
N GLU A 92 9.66 1.99 -3.09
CA GLU A 92 10.47 2.42 -1.95
C GLU A 92 9.81 2.03 -0.63
N ARG A 93 8.52 2.32 -0.47
CA ARG A 93 7.81 2.01 0.77
C ARG A 93 7.73 0.51 1.05
N ALA A 94 7.56 -0.30 0.02
CA ALA A 94 7.55 -1.76 0.14
C ALA A 94 8.90 -2.29 0.63
N PHE A 95 10.02 -1.83 0.06
CA PHE A 95 11.35 -2.23 0.51
C PHE A 95 11.65 -1.76 1.93
N GLN A 96 11.32 -0.51 2.28
CA GLN A 96 11.49 0.00 3.64
C GLN A 96 10.72 -0.87 4.65
N LEU A 97 9.46 -1.20 4.34
CA LEU A 97 8.61 -2.02 5.20
C LEU A 97 9.17 -3.44 5.35
N LEU A 98 9.54 -4.06 4.24
CA LEU A 98 10.10 -5.41 4.25
C LEU A 98 11.43 -5.47 5.01
N PHE A 99 12.30 -4.48 4.84
CA PHE A 99 13.56 -4.37 5.58
C PHE A 99 13.33 -4.24 7.09
N GLN A 100 12.38 -3.41 7.52
CA GLN A 100 12.01 -3.24 8.93
C GLN A 100 11.47 -4.53 9.55
N ILE A 101 10.69 -5.31 8.78
CA ILE A 101 10.12 -6.58 9.24
C ILE A 101 11.20 -7.66 9.32
N LYS A 102 12.00 -7.82 8.27
CA LYS A 102 13.01 -8.90 8.19
C LYS A 102 14.25 -8.65 9.04
N LYS A 103 14.59 -7.39 9.33
CA LYS A 103 15.78 -6.98 10.08
C LYS A 103 17.04 -7.75 9.64
N PRO A 104 17.36 -7.77 8.34
CA PRO A 104 18.48 -8.55 7.83
C PRO A 104 19.81 -7.97 8.31
N ASN A 105 20.83 -8.82 8.44
CA ASN A 105 22.18 -8.38 8.81
C ASN A 105 22.95 -7.83 7.58
N MET A 106 22.43 -6.75 6.98
CA MET A 106 23.04 -6.04 5.84
C MET A 106 22.48 -4.62 5.72
N SER A 107 23.12 -3.78 4.92
CA SER A 107 22.62 -2.43 4.67
C SER A 107 21.33 -2.45 3.82
N TYR A 108 20.56 -1.38 3.90
CA TYR A 108 19.35 -1.23 3.09
C TYR A 108 19.64 -1.31 1.58
N SER A 109 20.73 -0.69 1.11
CA SER A 109 21.14 -0.75 -0.29
C SER A 109 21.48 -2.18 -0.75
N GLN A 110 22.23 -2.92 0.07
CA GLN A 110 22.53 -4.34 -0.21
C GLN A 110 21.26 -5.20 -0.22
N PHE A 111 20.32 -4.90 0.67
CA PHE A 111 19.04 -5.59 0.72
C PHE A 111 18.23 -5.39 -0.55
N VAL A 112 18.01 -4.14 -0.97
CA VAL A 112 17.25 -3.79 -2.19
C VAL A 112 17.89 -4.40 -3.44
N SER A 113 19.23 -4.42 -3.51
CA SER A 113 19.99 -4.96 -4.65
C SER A 113 19.74 -6.44 -4.92
N LYS A 114 19.28 -7.23 -3.93
CA LYS A 114 18.96 -8.66 -4.12
C LYS A 114 17.85 -8.90 -5.14
N TRP A 115 16.96 -7.93 -5.30
CA TRP A 115 15.85 -8.00 -6.25
C TRP A 115 16.14 -7.23 -7.54
N GLY A 116 17.39 -6.81 -7.77
CA GLY A 116 17.78 -6.07 -8.98
C GLY A 116 17.39 -4.59 -8.97
N TYR A 117 16.96 -4.05 -7.82
CA TYR A 117 16.65 -2.64 -7.65
C TYR A 117 17.85 -1.86 -7.10
N GLN A 118 17.86 -0.55 -7.28
CA GLN A 118 18.87 0.35 -6.74
C GLN A 118 18.22 1.51 -5.99
N VAL A 119 18.88 1.96 -4.92
CA VAL A 119 18.47 3.16 -4.19
C VAL A 119 19.07 4.36 -4.93
N ILE A 120 18.21 5.23 -5.46
CA ILE A 120 18.64 6.50 -6.05
C ILE A 120 18.66 7.51 -4.89
N GLY A 121 19.84 8.06 -4.60
CA GLY A 121 20.07 9.04 -3.54
C GLY A 121 19.79 10.47 -3.98
#